data_AF-A0A836K4H0-F1
#
_entry.id   AF-A0A836K4H0-F1
#
_cell.length_a   1.000
_cell.length_b   1.000
_cell.length_c   1.000
_cell.angle_alpha   90.00
_cell.angle_beta   90.00
_cell.angle_gamma   90.00
#
_symmetry.space_group_name_H-M   'P 1'
#
loop_
_entity.id
_entity.type
_entity.pdbx_description
1 polymer ?
#
loop_
_entity_poly.entity_id
_entity_poly.type
_entity_poly.pdbx_seq_one_letter_code
_entity_poly.pdbx_strand_id
1 'polypeptide(L)'
;TINDFVYTGFEWEAIDECKEKLGKDVRVVRQRGRIYFNIDWDEFPKVQEMRSIDHIFIVADNGNLSFTNDKESDLLHIRSYNLDILSNSDKMWKKTLEAWKCATSFKGKLYPTTEEYVEAKKEDLVAKTEMLELRNKEKEKKDPYDWDVSEMKEEKGKKRGQDPSKSQENDILKYRVTCERNGKHAVESKDVARVIGEVLQDKFHWLVDLSMYHLEIVCKLINGMINEN
;
A
#
# COMPACT_ATOMS: atom_id res chain seq x y z
N THR A 1 8.41 11.44 -6.84
CA THR A 1 7.05 11.98 -6.84
C THR A 1 6.30 11.45 -5.64
N ILE A 2 5.62 12.34 -4.91
CA ILE A 2 4.74 12.02 -3.79
C ILE A 2 3.29 12.25 -4.22
N ASN A 3 2.40 11.36 -3.79
CA ASN A 3 0.95 11.48 -3.90
C ASN A 3 0.36 11.50 -2.51
N ASP A 4 -0.41 12.53 -2.18
CA ASP A 4 -0.99 12.70 -0.86
C ASP A 4 -2.51 12.75 -0.94
N PHE A 5 -3.17 12.19 0.08
CA PHE A 5 -4.60 12.31 0.26
C PHE A 5 -4.93 13.43 1.24
N VAL A 6 -5.95 14.19 0.87
CA VAL A 6 -6.47 15.34 1.59
C VAL A 6 -8.00 15.20 1.64
N TYR A 7 -8.65 15.64 2.72
CA TYR A 7 -10.10 15.78 2.72
C TYR A 7 -10.58 16.58 1.50
N THR A 8 -11.56 16.05 0.77
CA THR A 8 -12.06 16.72 -0.44
C THR A 8 -12.53 18.14 -0.10
N GLY A 9 -12.03 19.14 -0.81
CA GLY A 9 -12.29 20.56 -0.54
C GLY A 9 -11.16 21.29 0.21
N PHE A 10 -10.20 20.55 0.80
CA PHE A 10 -9.04 21.12 1.49
C PHE A 10 -7.75 21.12 0.64
N GLU A 11 -7.86 20.82 -0.66
CA GLU A 11 -6.68 20.69 -1.51
C GLU A 11 -5.94 22.02 -1.69
N TRP A 12 -6.64 23.16 -1.59
CA TRP A 12 -6.01 24.47 -1.69
C TRP A 12 -5.16 24.79 -0.46
N GLU A 13 -5.68 24.49 0.73
CA GLU A 13 -4.98 24.63 2.00
C GLU A 13 -3.71 23.74 2.02
N ALA A 14 -3.82 22.51 1.51
CA ALA A 14 -2.66 21.63 1.37
C ALA A 14 -1.64 22.16 0.35
N ILE A 15 -2.08 22.76 -0.76
CA ILE A 15 -1.19 23.42 -1.73
C ILE A 15 -0.47 24.63 -1.11
N ASP A 16 -1.18 25.43 -0.33
CA ASP A 16 -0.61 26.61 0.31
C ASP A 16 0.42 26.19 1.37
N GLU A 17 0.10 25.21 2.22
CA GLU A 17 1.05 24.62 3.18
C GLU A 17 2.28 24.00 2.48
N CYS A 18 2.10 23.31 1.35
CA CYS A 18 3.21 22.80 0.53
C CYS A 18 4.14 23.94 0.10
N LYS A 19 3.60 25.03 -0.44
CA LYS A 19 4.41 26.17 -0.91
C LYS A 19 5.10 26.93 0.22
N GLU A 20 4.48 26.99 1.39
CA GLU A 20 5.07 27.59 2.58
C GLU A 20 6.27 26.78 3.09
N LYS A 21 6.16 25.45 3.13
CA LYS A 21 7.21 24.58 3.69
C LYS A 21 8.31 24.20 2.70
N LEU A 22 7.94 23.93 1.45
CA LEU A 22 8.84 23.44 0.40
C LEU A 22 9.34 24.55 -0.53
N GLY A 23 8.80 25.76 -0.37
CA GLY A 23 9.14 26.92 -1.20
C GLY A 23 8.15 27.15 -2.35
N LYS A 24 8.12 28.39 -2.82
CA LYS A 24 7.09 28.88 -3.77
C LYS A 24 7.15 28.23 -5.16
N ASP A 25 8.30 27.69 -5.53
CA ASP A 25 8.55 27.10 -6.85
C ASP A 25 8.12 25.62 -6.94
N VAL A 26 7.65 25.03 -5.83
CA VAL A 26 7.15 23.65 -5.82
C VAL A 26 5.97 23.50 -6.77
N ARG A 27 6.10 22.58 -7.73
CA ARG A 27 5.03 22.26 -8.68
C ARG A 27 4.08 21.26 -8.05
N VAL A 28 2.87 21.72 -7.73
CA VAL A 28 1.80 20.90 -7.17
C VAL A 28 0.70 20.70 -8.20
N VAL A 29 0.34 19.44 -8.44
CA VAL A 29 -0.80 19.05 -9.29
C VAL A 29 -1.95 18.65 -8.39
N ARG A 30 -3.10 19.26 -8.58
CA ARG A 30 -4.32 18.99 -7.81
C ARG A 30 -5.21 17.97 -8.51
N GLN A 31 -5.76 17.03 -7.76
CA GLN A 31 -6.91 16.21 -8.13
C GLN A 31 -7.91 16.19 -6.97
N ARG A 32 -9.13 15.70 -7.21
CA ARG A 32 -10.15 15.63 -6.16
C ARG A 32 -9.66 14.75 -4.99
N GLY A 33 -9.58 15.34 -3.80
CA GLY A 33 -9.09 14.75 -2.56
C GLY A 33 -7.60 14.42 -2.54
N ARG A 34 -6.80 14.94 -3.49
CA ARG A 34 -5.39 14.56 -3.64
C ARG A 34 -4.51 15.68 -4.20
N ILE A 35 -3.26 15.69 -3.79
CA ILE A 35 -2.22 16.52 -4.40
C ILE A 35 -1.01 15.66 -4.77
N TYR A 36 -0.32 16.05 -5.83
CA TYR A 36 0.92 15.42 -6.28
C TYR A 36 2.00 16.48 -6.40
N PHE A 37 3.18 16.20 -5.86
CA PHE A 37 4.31 17.09 -5.99
C PHE A 37 5.62 16.30 -5.94
N ASN A 38 6.69 16.95 -6.38
CA ASN A 38 8.03 16.40 -6.32
C ASN A 38 8.79 17.12 -5.23
N ILE A 39 9.57 16.34 -4.48
CA ILE A 39 10.49 16.85 -3.47
C ILE A 39 11.82 16.14 -3.59
N ASP A 40 12.86 16.78 -3.07
CA ASP A 40 14.09 16.11 -2.73
C ASP A 40 13.95 15.35 -1.39
N TRP A 41 14.81 14.36 -1.18
CA TRP A 41 14.67 13.41 -0.06
C TRP A 41 14.83 14.09 1.30
N ASP A 42 15.75 15.05 1.38
CA ASP A 42 16.01 15.86 2.56
C ASP A 42 14.83 16.74 2.98
N GLU A 43 13.85 16.94 2.09
CA GLU A 43 12.63 17.69 2.39
C GLU A 43 11.48 16.81 2.90
N PHE A 44 11.62 15.48 2.86
CA PHE A 44 10.60 14.55 3.32
C PHE A 44 10.13 14.81 4.77
N PRO A 45 11.03 15.10 5.75
CA PRO A 45 10.60 15.46 7.10
C PRO A 45 9.65 16.66 7.15
N LYS A 46 9.84 17.67 6.26
CA LYS A 46 8.95 18.84 6.19
C LYS A 46 7.53 18.45 5.78
N VAL A 47 7.40 17.47 4.88
CA VAL A 47 6.11 16.92 4.45
C VAL A 47 5.45 16.14 5.59
N GLN A 48 6.22 15.38 6.39
CA GLN A 48 5.68 14.66 7.55
C GLN A 48 5.11 15.59 8.63
N GLU A 49 5.60 16.83 8.71
CA GLU A 49 5.07 17.83 9.64
C GLU A 49 3.79 18.51 9.14
N MET A 50 3.36 18.26 7.89
CA MET A 50 2.19 18.91 7.33
C MET A 50 0.91 18.44 8.00
N ARG A 51 0.03 19.38 8.30
CA ARG A 51 -1.25 19.10 9.00
C ARG A 51 -2.43 18.98 8.07
N SER A 52 -2.32 19.48 6.84
CA SER A 52 -3.39 19.42 5.83
C SER A 52 -3.38 18.10 5.04
N ILE A 53 -2.43 17.20 5.31
CA ILE A 53 -2.26 15.92 4.62
C ILE A 53 -2.56 14.76 5.58
N ASP A 54 -3.43 13.84 5.15
CA ASP A 54 -3.83 12.67 5.95
C ASP A 54 -2.93 11.45 5.68
N HIS A 55 -2.59 11.21 4.41
CA HIS A 55 -1.82 10.05 3.98
C HIS A 55 -0.83 10.40 2.89
N ILE A 56 0.41 9.94 3.07
CA ILE A 56 1.51 10.14 2.13
C ILE A 56 1.81 8.85 1.37
N PHE A 57 1.88 8.93 0.04
CA PHE A 57 2.27 7.83 -0.83
C PHE A 57 3.46 8.21 -1.69
N ILE A 58 4.43 7.29 -1.82
CA ILE A 58 5.53 7.43 -2.77
C ILE A 58 5.14 6.75 -4.07
N VAL A 59 5.19 7.48 -5.18
CA VAL A 59 4.84 6.94 -6.49
C VAL A 59 6.03 6.13 -7.02
N ALA A 60 5.87 4.81 -7.10
CA ALA A 60 6.89 3.90 -7.60
C ALA A 60 6.95 3.83 -9.13
N ASP A 61 5.79 3.87 -9.77
CA ASP A 61 5.63 3.79 -11.23
C ASP A 61 4.35 4.53 -11.68
N ASN A 62 4.35 4.98 -12.93
CA ASN A 62 3.18 5.52 -13.60
C ASN A 62 3.30 5.26 -15.11
N GLY A 63 2.37 4.51 -15.68
CA GLY A 63 2.35 4.23 -17.12
C GLY A 63 0.99 3.82 -17.64
N ASN A 64 0.95 3.51 -18.94
CA ASN A 64 -0.28 3.26 -19.68
C ASN A 64 -0.35 1.79 -20.11
N LEU A 65 -1.53 1.18 -19.93
CA LEU A 65 -1.84 -0.15 -20.46
C LEU A 65 -3.07 -0.05 -21.36
N SER A 66 -3.06 -0.82 -22.44
CA SER A 66 -4.23 -1.02 -23.29
C SER A 66 -4.98 -2.28 -22.87
N PHE A 67 -6.25 -2.12 -22.53
CA PHE A 67 -7.13 -3.23 -22.17
C PHE A 67 -7.98 -3.66 -23.37
N THR A 68 -8.13 -4.97 -23.53
CA THR A 68 -8.94 -5.61 -24.57
C THR A 68 -10.38 -5.86 -24.10
N ASN A 69 -10.69 -5.54 -22.83
CA ASN A 69 -11.97 -5.80 -22.18
C ASN A 69 -12.31 -7.30 -22.09
N ASP A 70 -11.28 -8.15 -22.22
CA ASP A 70 -11.31 -9.55 -21.84
C ASP A 70 -10.55 -9.72 -20.51
N LYS A 71 -11.20 -10.34 -19.52
CA LYS A 71 -10.68 -10.40 -18.16
C LYS A 71 -9.31 -11.09 -18.08
N GLU A 72 -9.16 -12.24 -18.72
CA GLU A 72 -7.92 -13.03 -18.62
C GLU A 72 -6.77 -12.36 -19.37
N SER A 73 -7.04 -11.88 -20.60
CA SER A 73 -6.08 -11.09 -21.38
C SER A 73 -5.63 -9.83 -20.64
N ASP A 74 -6.56 -9.10 -20.03
CA ASP A 74 -6.25 -7.87 -19.29
C ASP A 74 -5.40 -8.15 -18.04
N LEU A 75 -5.67 -9.26 -17.32
CA LEU A 75 -4.84 -9.68 -16.18
C LEU A 75 -3.43 -10.10 -16.62
N LEU A 76 -3.30 -10.76 -17.78
CA LEU A 76 -1.98 -11.10 -18.34
C LEU A 76 -1.20 -9.85 -18.74
N HIS A 77 -1.85 -8.84 -19.32
CA HIS A 77 -1.22 -7.55 -19.61
C HIS A 77 -0.75 -6.85 -18.33
N ILE A 78 -1.57 -6.83 -17.29
CA ILE A 78 -1.18 -6.27 -15.97
C ILE A 78 0.03 -7.03 -15.41
N ARG A 79 0.02 -8.36 -15.44
CA ARG A 79 1.15 -9.17 -14.96
C ARG A 79 2.43 -8.84 -15.74
N SER A 80 2.34 -8.83 -17.06
CA SER A 80 3.47 -8.63 -17.96
C SER A 80 4.08 -7.24 -17.78
N TYR A 81 3.23 -6.21 -17.66
CA TYR A 81 3.64 -4.86 -17.35
C TYR A 81 4.39 -4.77 -16.02
N ASN A 82 3.86 -5.38 -14.94
CA ASN A 82 4.52 -5.33 -13.63
C ASN A 82 5.86 -6.10 -13.64
N LEU A 83 5.96 -7.23 -14.35
CA LEU A 83 7.22 -7.95 -14.53
C LEU A 83 8.26 -7.09 -15.28
N ASP A 84 7.82 -6.41 -16.34
CA ASP A 84 8.69 -5.54 -17.13
C ASP A 84 9.22 -4.37 -16.31
N ILE A 85 8.35 -3.67 -15.56
CA ILE A 85 8.78 -2.56 -14.70
C ILE A 85 9.76 -3.04 -13.63
N LEU A 86 9.47 -4.16 -12.96
CA LEU A 86 10.36 -4.67 -11.90
C LEU A 86 11.71 -5.17 -12.44
N SER A 87 11.80 -5.44 -13.74
CA SER A 87 13.04 -5.84 -14.42
C SER A 87 13.79 -4.63 -14.94
N ASN A 88 13.12 -3.73 -15.67
CA ASN A 88 13.72 -2.58 -16.35
C ASN A 88 13.94 -1.37 -15.42
N SER A 89 13.10 -1.23 -14.40
CA SER A 89 13.11 -0.12 -13.44
C SER A 89 13.56 -0.55 -12.04
N ASP A 90 14.36 -1.63 -11.94
CA ASP A 90 14.88 -2.16 -10.68
C ASP A 90 15.56 -1.07 -9.81
N LYS A 91 16.31 -0.16 -10.45
CA LYS A 91 16.94 0.99 -9.78
C LYS A 91 15.93 1.97 -9.19
N MET A 92 14.83 2.25 -9.90
CA MET A 92 13.79 3.15 -9.42
C MET A 92 13.04 2.52 -8.25
N TRP A 93 12.66 1.25 -8.37
CA TRP A 93 11.99 0.51 -7.29
C TRP A 93 12.86 0.44 -6.03
N LYS A 94 14.16 0.15 -6.17
CA LYS A 94 15.09 0.21 -5.04
C LYS A 94 15.12 1.59 -4.40
N LYS A 95 15.26 2.66 -5.19
CA LYS A 95 15.23 4.04 -4.66
C LYS A 95 13.93 4.33 -3.92
N THR A 96 12.79 3.92 -4.46
CA THR A 96 11.47 4.11 -3.85
C THR A 96 11.32 3.34 -2.54
N LEU A 97 11.78 2.09 -2.49
CA LEU A 97 11.70 1.27 -1.29
C LEU A 97 12.65 1.75 -0.19
N GLU A 98 13.85 2.20 -0.54
CA GLU A 98 14.78 2.81 0.41
C GLU A 98 14.24 4.14 0.95
N ALA A 99 13.63 4.96 0.09
CA ALA A 99 12.91 6.16 0.51
C ALA A 99 11.78 5.80 1.49
N TRP A 100 10.95 4.81 1.16
CA TRP A 100 9.90 4.34 2.07
C TRP A 100 10.45 3.83 3.42
N LYS A 101 11.54 3.05 3.40
CA LYS A 101 12.18 2.53 4.61
C LYS A 101 12.68 3.65 5.51
N CYS A 102 13.33 4.66 4.92
CA CYS A 102 13.82 5.81 5.66
C CYS A 102 12.67 6.69 6.19
N ALA A 103 11.64 6.95 5.36
CA ALA A 103 10.43 7.67 5.75
C ALA A 103 9.73 7.09 6.99
N THR A 104 9.68 5.75 7.07
CA THR A 104 8.90 5.02 8.06
C THR A 104 9.73 4.48 9.22
N SER A 105 11.05 4.70 9.19
CA SER A 105 12.00 4.11 10.14
C SER A 105 11.87 2.59 10.26
N PHE A 106 11.52 1.91 9.15
CA PHE A 106 11.41 0.45 9.11
C PHE A 106 12.79 -0.19 9.31
N LYS A 107 12.91 -1.08 10.29
CA LYS A 107 14.18 -1.73 10.66
C LYS A 107 14.36 -3.11 10.04
N GLY A 108 13.27 -3.73 9.61
CA GLY A 108 13.30 -5.08 9.03
C GLY A 108 13.96 -5.18 7.65
N LYS A 109 13.85 -6.39 7.09
CA LYS A 109 14.46 -6.78 5.83
C LYS A 109 13.54 -6.45 4.66
N LEU A 110 14.01 -5.53 3.79
CA LEU A 110 13.40 -5.27 2.49
C LEU A 110 13.74 -6.33 1.45
N TYR A 111 14.90 -6.97 1.57
CA TYR A 111 15.43 -7.92 0.60
C TYR A 111 15.90 -9.20 1.33
N PRO A 112 14.97 -9.98 1.90
CA PRO A 112 15.32 -11.24 2.55
C PRO A 112 15.85 -12.26 1.54
N THR A 113 16.63 -13.23 2.02
CA THR A 113 16.97 -14.41 1.20
C THR A 113 15.78 -15.35 1.08
N THR A 114 15.84 -16.27 0.11
CA THR A 114 14.82 -17.31 -0.07
C THR A 114 14.65 -18.16 1.19
N GLU A 115 15.76 -18.50 1.87
CA GLU A 115 15.77 -19.28 3.10
C GLU A 115 15.05 -18.54 4.23
N GLU A 116 15.39 -17.26 4.45
CA GLU A 116 14.77 -16.40 5.45
C GLU A 116 13.26 -16.28 5.21
N TYR A 117 12.84 -16.11 3.95
CA TYR A 117 11.42 -16.06 3.58
C TYR A 117 10.69 -17.37 3.86
N VAL A 118 11.30 -18.51 3.51
CA VAL A 118 10.70 -19.83 3.75
C VAL A 118 10.54 -20.09 5.25
N GLU A 119 11.52 -19.71 6.06
CA GLU A 119 11.46 -19.81 7.52
C GLU A 119 10.35 -18.91 8.09
N ALA A 120 10.38 -17.61 7.78
CA ALA A 120 9.38 -16.67 8.27
C ALA A 120 7.96 -17.01 7.81
N LYS A 121 7.79 -17.57 6.61
CA LYS A 121 6.49 -18.03 6.11
C LYS A 121 5.95 -19.22 6.90
N LYS A 122 6.82 -20.14 7.35
CA LYS A 122 6.42 -21.24 8.23
C LYS A 122 5.99 -20.72 9.59
N GLU A 123 6.76 -19.81 10.18
CA GLU A 123 6.42 -19.17 11.46
C GLU A 123 5.10 -18.39 11.39
N ASP A 124 4.90 -17.62 10.31
CA ASP A 124 3.67 -16.85 10.09
C ASP A 124 2.43 -17.78 9.95
N LEU A 125 2.57 -18.94 9.31
CA LEU A 125 1.52 -19.95 9.23
C LEU A 125 1.19 -20.58 10.59
N VAL A 126 2.21 -20.86 11.42
CA VAL A 126 2.03 -21.36 12.78
C VAL A 126 1.28 -20.32 13.62
N ALA A 127 1.75 -19.08 13.65
CA ALA A 127 1.12 -17.99 14.39
C ALA A 127 -0.33 -17.73 13.96
N LYS A 128 -0.62 -17.79 12.66
CA LYS A 128 -2.00 -17.67 12.13
C LYS A 128 -2.89 -18.83 12.58
N THR A 129 -2.36 -20.05 12.64
CA THR A 129 -3.09 -21.23 13.10
C THR A 129 -3.41 -21.13 14.58
N GLU A 130 -2.43 -20.78 15.41
CA GLU A 130 -2.62 -20.56 16.86
C GLU A 130 -3.64 -19.46 17.15
N MET A 131 -3.60 -18.34 16.41
CA MET A 131 -4.58 -17.25 16.50
C MET A 131 -6.00 -17.69 16.12
N LEU A 132 -6.15 -18.57 15.12
CA LEU A 132 -7.44 -19.13 14.74
C LEU A 132 -7.99 -20.07 15.81
N GLU A 133 -7.14 -20.91 16.40
CA GLU A 133 -7.52 -21.81 17.49
C GLU A 133 -7.96 -21.05 18.75
N LEU A 134 -7.23 -20.00 19.14
CA LEU A 134 -7.59 -19.13 20.25
C LEU A 134 -8.96 -18.48 20.02
N ARG A 135 -9.18 -17.92 18.82
CA ARG A 135 -10.46 -17.32 18.44
C ARG A 135 -11.62 -18.32 18.46
N ASN A 136 -11.38 -19.57 18.05
CA ASN A 136 -12.41 -20.61 18.07
C ASN A 136 -12.74 -21.01 19.51
N LYS A 137 -11.74 -21.17 20.39
CA LYS A 137 -11.94 -21.45 21.83
C LYS A 137 -12.70 -20.33 22.54
N GLU A 138 -12.46 -19.06 22.18
CA GLU A 138 -13.20 -17.92 22.72
C GLU A 138 -14.68 -17.92 22.28
N LYS A 139 -14.97 -18.36 21.06
CA LYS A 139 -16.35 -18.50 20.58
C LYS A 139 -17.10 -19.64 21.25
N GLU A 140 -16.41 -20.75 21.55
CA GLU A 140 -16.99 -21.90 22.27
C GLU A 140 -17.30 -21.60 23.74
N LYS A 141 -16.56 -20.67 24.36
CA LYS A 141 -16.76 -20.27 25.77
C LYS A 141 -17.85 -19.22 25.98
N LYS A 142 -18.35 -18.56 24.94
CA LYS A 142 -19.47 -17.61 25.06
C LYS A 142 -20.79 -18.39 25.10
N ASP A 143 -21.52 -18.30 26.21
CA ASP A 143 -22.84 -18.91 26.37
C ASP A 143 -23.83 -18.27 25.36
N PRO A 144 -24.57 -19.05 24.56
CA PRO A 144 -25.58 -18.52 23.64
C PRO A 144 -26.65 -17.63 24.29
N TYR A 145 -26.81 -17.69 25.62
CA TYR A 145 -27.79 -16.89 26.37
C TYR A 145 -27.19 -15.70 27.15
N ASP A 146 -25.87 -15.51 27.14
CA ASP A 146 -25.19 -14.37 27.77
C ASP A 146 -25.05 -13.19 26.78
N TRP A 147 -26.20 -12.76 26.25
CA TRP A 147 -26.33 -11.58 25.40
C TRP A 147 -26.41 -10.33 26.29
N ASP A 148 -25.25 -9.81 26.69
CA ASP A 148 -25.18 -8.43 27.17
C ASP A 148 -25.09 -7.49 25.94
N VAL A 149 -26.20 -6.80 25.64
CA VAL A 149 -26.30 -5.78 24.58
C VAL A 149 -25.23 -4.69 24.74
N SER A 150 -24.68 -4.53 25.96
CA SER A 150 -23.59 -3.62 26.30
C SER A 150 -22.25 -3.96 25.63
N GLU A 151 -22.03 -5.23 25.28
CA GLU A 151 -20.75 -5.72 24.75
C GLU A 151 -20.79 -6.07 23.26
N MET A 152 -21.84 -5.68 22.53
CA MET A 152 -21.74 -5.45 21.09
C MET A 152 -20.95 -4.17 20.79
N LYS A 153 -19.72 -4.10 21.30
CA LYS A 153 -18.67 -3.56 20.46
C LYS A 153 -18.51 -4.58 19.33
N GLU A 154 -19.26 -4.38 18.24
CA GLU A 154 -18.63 -4.53 16.92
C GLU A 154 -17.18 -4.06 17.12
N GLU A 155 -16.17 -4.89 16.81
CA GLU A 155 -14.79 -4.43 16.77
C GLU A 155 -14.69 -3.36 15.67
N LYS A 156 -15.25 -2.18 15.95
CA LYS A 156 -15.24 -0.99 15.13
C LYS A 156 -13.80 -0.56 15.08
N GLY A 157 -13.17 -0.92 13.97
CA GLY A 157 -11.89 -0.38 13.55
C GLY A 157 -10.71 -0.87 14.37
N LYS A 158 -10.38 -2.17 14.32
CA LYS A 158 -8.95 -2.52 14.38
C LYS A 158 -8.27 -1.76 13.24
N LYS A 159 -7.45 -0.75 13.57
CA LYS A 159 -6.63 -0.04 12.59
C LYS A 159 -5.84 -1.11 11.84
N ARG A 160 -6.08 -1.22 10.53
CA ARG A 160 -5.33 -2.14 9.67
C ARG A 160 -3.94 -1.57 9.45
N GLY A 161 -2.98 -2.47 9.29
CA GLY A 161 -1.57 -2.12 9.22
C GLY A 161 -0.98 -1.93 10.61
N GLN A 162 0.33 -2.10 10.68
CA GLN A 162 1.12 -1.83 11.87
C GLN A 162 2.16 -0.75 11.56
N ASP A 163 2.54 -0.03 12.60
CA ASP A 163 3.55 1.01 12.52
C ASP A 163 4.91 0.39 12.11
N PRO A 164 5.46 0.72 10.91
CA PRO A 164 6.70 0.13 10.44
C PRO A 164 7.89 0.40 11.35
N SER A 165 7.87 1.48 12.13
CA SER A 165 8.95 1.84 13.07
C SER A 165 9.11 0.85 14.23
N LYS A 166 8.09 0.02 14.48
CA LYS A 166 8.08 -1.01 15.53
C LYS A 166 8.67 -2.35 15.09
N SER A 167 9.05 -2.47 13.82
CA SER A 167 9.71 -3.67 13.29
C SER A 167 11.08 -3.91 13.93
N GLN A 168 11.48 -5.18 13.99
CA GLN A 168 12.81 -5.63 14.39
C GLN A 168 13.69 -5.90 13.16
N GLU A 169 15.01 -5.93 13.34
CA GLU A 169 15.98 -6.14 12.25
C GLU A 169 15.81 -7.49 11.52
N ASN A 170 15.27 -8.49 12.23
CA ASN A 170 15.03 -9.82 11.67
C ASN A 170 13.66 -9.94 10.98
N ASP A 171 12.77 -8.96 11.14
CA ASP A 171 11.42 -9.03 10.58
C ASP A 171 11.47 -8.94 9.05
N ILE A 172 10.82 -9.87 8.38
CA ILE A 172 10.54 -9.76 6.94
C ILE A 172 9.41 -8.78 6.72
N LEU A 173 9.56 -7.94 5.70
CA LEU A 173 8.51 -7.01 5.30
C LEU A 173 7.19 -7.74 5.01
N LYS A 174 6.20 -7.52 5.88
CA LYS A 174 4.80 -7.81 5.62
C LYS A 174 4.15 -6.70 4.80
N TYR A 175 3.42 -7.06 3.75
CA TYR A 175 2.78 -6.11 2.85
C TYR A 175 1.36 -6.53 2.46
N ARG A 176 0.60 -5.55 1.96
CA ARG A 176 -0.65 -5.79 1.24
C ARG A 176 -0.67 -5.03 -0.08
N VAL A 177 -1.45 -5.53 -1.02
CA VAL A 177 -1.78 -4.82 -2.26
C VAL A 177 -3.26 -4.43 -2.24
N THR A 178 -3.54 -3.18 -2.56
CA THR A 178 -4.88 -2.64 -2.76
C THR A 178 -4.99 -2.13 -4.19
N CYS A 179 -6.14 -2.32 -4.83
CA CYS A 179 -6.40 -1.78 -6.16
C CYS A 179 -7.64 -0.89 -6.15
N GLU A 180 -7.44 0.37 -6.50
CA GLU A 180 -8.51 1.34 -6.77
C GLU A 180 -8.73 1.42 -8.27
N ARG A 181 -9.99 1.32 -8.70
CA ARG A 181 -10.36 1.41 -10.11
C ARG A 181 -11.30 2.58 -10.32
N ASN A 182 -11.07 3.33 -11.39
CA ASN A 182 -11.97 4.35 -11.88
C ASN A 182 -12.23 4.11 -13.38
N GLY A 183 -13.50 3.98 -13.74
CA GLY A 183 -13.95 3.66 -15.10
C GLY A 183 -14.41 2.21 -15.30
N LYS A 184 -14.70 1.86 -16.55
CA LYS A 184 -15.14 0.52 -16.97
C LYS A 184 -13.94 -0.31 -17.36
N HIS A 185 -13.86 -1.52 -16.80
CA HIS A 185 -12.75 -2.45 -16.98
C HIS A 185 -13.28 -3.85 -16.67
N ALA A 186 -12.90 -4.87 -17.44
CA ALA A 186 -13.40 -6.25 -17.28
C ALA A 186 -12.89 -6.96 -16.01
N VAL A 187 -11.72 -6.56 -15.52
CA VAL A 187 -11.09 -7.14 -14.30
C VAL A 187 -11.77 -6.67 -13.02
N GLU A 188 -11.55 -7.34 -11.89
CA GLU A 188 -11.97 -6.84 -10.57
C GLU A 188 -10.76 -6.34 -9.77
N SER A 189 -10.95 -5.38 -8.85
CA SER A 189 -9.87 -4.87 -7.98
C SER A 189 -9.09 -5.99 -7.28
N LYS A 190 -9.79 -7.02 -6.79
CA LYS A 190 -9.17 -8.15 -6.08
C LYS A 190 -8.26 -8.98 -6.98
N ASP A 191 -8.64 -9.13 -8.25
CA ASP A 191 -7.86 -9.90 -9.22
C ASP A 191 -6.57 -9.17 -9.58
N VAL A 192 -6.66 -7.85 -9.76
CA VAL A 192 -5.49 -6.99 -9.99
C VAL A 192 -4.55 -7.00 -8.80
N ALA A 193 -5.08 -6.82 -7.58
CA ALA A 193 -4.29 -6.84 -6.36
C ALA A 193 -3.56 -8.19 -6.18
N ARG A 194 -4.25 -9.30 -6.49
CA ARG A 194 -3.66 -10.65 -6.46
C ARG A 194 -2.50 -10.79 -7.44
N VAL A 195 -2.69 -10.38 -8.70
CA VAL A 195 -1.65 -10.50 -9.74
C VAL A 195 -0.42 -9.66 -9.39
N ILE A 196 -0.60 -8.42 -8.95
CA ILE A 196 0.51 -7.55 -8.54
C ILE A 196 1.22 -8.12 -7.31
N GLY A 197 0.46 -8.61 -6.32
CA GLY A 197 1.03 -9.24 -5.13
C GLY A 197 1.87 -10.46 -5.46
N GLU A 198 1.39 -11.34 -6.34
CA GLU A 198 2.17 -12.50 -6.80
C GLU A 198 3.51 -12.07 -7.39
N VAL A 199 3.50 -11.12 -8.32
CA VAL A 199 4.70 -10.60 -8.97
C VAL A 199 5.68 -9.97 -7.97
N LEU A 200 5.19 -9.20 -6.99
CA LEU A 200 6.03 -8.61 -5.94
C LEU A 200 6.60 -9.66 -4.98
N GLN A 201 5.81 -10.66 -4.62
CA GLN A 201 6.26 -11.74 -3.73
C GLN A 201 7.33 -12.61 -4.39
N ASP A 202 7.16 -12.92 -5.68
CA ASP A 202 8.16 -13.66 -6.45
C ASP A 202 9.49 -12.89 -6.55
N LYS A 203 9.43 -11.57 -6.70
CA LYS A 203 10.61 -10.70 -6.85
C LYS A 203 11.31 -10.40 -5.52
N PHE A 204 10.57 -10.11 -4.45
CA PHE A 204 11.12 -9.55 -3.21
C PHE A 204 10.98 -10.46 -1.99
N HIS A 205 10.28 -11.60 -2.12
CA HIS A 205 10.09 -12.58 -1.04
C HIS A 205 9.48 -11.99 0.24
N TRP A 206 8.50 -11.10 0.07
CA TRP A 206 7.73 -10.51 1.17
C TRP A 206 6.56 -11.40 1.62
N LEU A 207 6.10 -11.16 2.85
CA LEU A 207 4.95 -11.85 3.43
C LEU A 207 3.66 -11.09 3.15
N VAL A 208 2.66 -11.77 2.58
CA VAL A 208 1.34 -11.17 2.36
C VAL A 208 0.54 -11.20 3.66
N ASP A 209 0.14 -10.03 4.16
CA ASP A 209 -0.73 -9.89 5.32
C ASP A 209 -1.77 -8.78 5.11
N LEU A 210 -3.05 -9.11 5.09
CA LEU A 210 -4.14 -8.15 4.84
C LEU A 210 -4.50 -7.29 6.06
N SER A 211 -4.02 -7.67 7.25
CA SER A 211 -4.39 -7.06 8.53
C SER A 211 -3.20 -6.40 9.22
N MET A 212 -2.07 -7.09 9.33
CA MET A 212 -0.86 -6.66 10.04
C MET A 212 0.32 -6.49 9.07
N TYR A 213 0.15 -5.62 8.07
CA TYR A 213 1.20 -5.24 7.12
C TYR A 213 1.96 -4.00 7.59
N HIS A 214 3.21 -3.86 7.16
CA HIS A 214 3.97 -2.61 7.29
C HIS A 214 3.79 -1.73 6.05
N LEU A 215 3.84 -2.34 4.85
CA LEU A 215 3.77 -1.64 3.57
C LEU A 215 2.43 -1.89 2.88
N GLU A 216 1.77 -0.84 2.44
CA GLU A 216 0.65 -0.91 1.52
C GLU A 216 1.08 -0.46 0.13
N ILE A 217 0.93 -1.34 -0.85
CA ILE A 217 1.07 -1.02 -2.26
C ILE A 217 -0.32 -0.70 -2.82
N VAL A 218 -0.51 0.51 -3.33
CA VAL A 218 -1.78 0.93 -3.94
C VAL A 218 -1.60 1.02 -5.45
N CYS A 219 -2.30 0.16 -6.18
CA CYS A 219 -2.47 0.29 -7.62
C CYS A 219 -3.71 1.13 -7.93
N LYS A 220 -3.56 2.14 -8.79
CA LYS A 220 -4.68 2.95 -9.28
C LYS A 220 -4.85 2.72 -10.77
N LEU A 221 -5.93 2.05 -11.15
CA LEU A 221 -6.33 1.86 -12.53
C LEU A 221 -7.34 2.93 -12.92
N ILE A 222 -6.89 3.91 -13.68
CA ILE A 222 -7.71 5.04 -14.12
C ILE A 222 -7.90 4.89 -15.62
N ASN A 223 -9.15 4.93 -16.09
CA ASN A 223 -9.41 5.01 -17.52
C ASN A 223 -8.89 6.35 -18.05
N GLY A 224 -7.89 6.32 -18.93
CA GLY A 224 -7.45 7.50 -19.64
C GLY A 224 -8.52 7.89 -20.66
N MET A 225 -9.45 8.77 -20.28
CA MET A 225 -10.05 9.60 -21.31
C MET A 225 -8.93 10.49 -21.82
N ILE A 226 -8.38 10.17 -23.00
CA ILE A 226 -7.68 11.17 -23.79
C ILE A 226 -8.75 12.20 -24.12
N ASN A 227 -8.88 13.23 -23.28
CA ASN A 227 -9.57 14.44 -23.68
C ASN A 227 -8.64 15.09 -24.70
N GLU A 228 -8.84 14.74 -25.97
CA GLU A 228 -8.36 15.55 -27.08
C GLU A 228 -9.05 16.92 -26.94
N ASN A 229 -8.28 17.92 -26.53
CA ASN A 229 -8.60 19.34 -26.71
C ASN A 229 -7.67 19.88 -27.81
#